data_AF-A0A7W0WXG1-F1
#
_entry.id   AF-A0A7W0WXG1-F1
#
_cell.length_a   1.000
_cell.length_b   1.000
_cell.length_c   1.000
_cell.angle_alpha   90.00
_cell.angle_beta   90.00
_cell.angle_gamma   90.00
#
_symmetry.space_group_name_H-M   'P 1'
#
loop_
_entity.id
_entity.type
_entity.pdbx_description
1 polymer ?
#
loop_
_entity_poly.entity_id
_entity_poly.type
_entity_poly.pdbx_seq_one_letter_code
_entity_poly.pdbx_strand_id
1 'polypeptide(L)' 'MRIGVVTTSYPRWPGDPAGSFVEGHVRALQRLGHQVEVIAAGDDAPRVEL' A
#
# COMPACT_ATOMS: atom_id res chain seq x y z
N MET A 1 -5.12 0.14 -16.47
CA MET A 1 -3.72 -0.34 -16.47
C MET A 1 -3.48 -1.22 -15.26
N ARG A 2 -2.39 -1.99 -15.22
CA ARG A 2 -1.91 -2.68 -14.01
C ARG A 2 -0.81 -1.83 -13.38
N ILE A 3 -0.97 -1.46 -12.12
CA ILE A 3 -0.07 -0.55 -11.41
C ILE A 3 0.36 -1.23 -10.11
N GLY A 4 1.67 -1.37 -9.91
CA GLY A 4 2.25 -1.80 -8.64
C GLY A 4 2.64 -0.57 -7.81
N VAL A 5 2.27 -0.58 -6.52
CA VAL A 5 2.67 0.43 -5.53
C VAL A 5 3.53 -0.24 -4.47
N VAL A 6 4.79 0.17 -4.38
CA VAL A 6 5.71 -0.30 -3.34
C VAL A 6 5.91 0.82 -2.33
N THR A 7 5.61 0.57 -1.07
CA THR A 7 5.72 1.56 0.00
C THR A 7 6.13 0.91 1.31
N THR A 8 6.85 1.64 2.17
CA THR A 8 7.11 1.20 3.55
C THR A 8 6.04 1.68 4.53
N SER A 9 5.12 2.54 4.08
CA SER A 9 4.09 3.18 4.90
C SER A 9 2.76 3.13 4.17
N TYR A 10 2.01 2.04 4.38
CA TYR A 10 0.63 1.89 3.95
C TYR A 10 -0.24 1.59 5.19
N PRO A 11 -1.49 2.06 5.28
CA PRO A 11 -2.34 1.77 6.43
C PRO A 11 -2.49 0.25 6.65
N ARG A 12 -2.19 -0.21 7.87
CA ARG A 12 -2.30 -1.65 8.24
C ARG A 12 -3.65 -2.00 8.86
N TRP A 13 -4.31 -1.01 9.44
CA TRP A 13 -5.66 -1.12 10.01
C TRP A 13 -6.48 0.14 9.69
N PRO A 14 -7.82 0.09 9.79
CA PRO A 14 -8.65 1.28 9.61
C PRO A 14 -8.25 2.39 10.56
N GLY A 15 -7.91 3.56 10.01
CA GLY A 15 -7.47 4.73 10.78
C GLY A 15 -5.98 4.76 11.13
N ASP A 16 -5.15 3.84 10.64
CA ASP A 16 -3.69 3.93 10.75
C ASP A 16 -3.19 5.26 10.11
N PRO A 17 -2.48 6.14 10.86
CA PRO A 17 -1.97 7.39 10.30
C PRO A 17 -0.84 7.16 9.27
N ALA A 18 -0.23 5.97 9.23
CA ALA A 18 0.83 5.65 8.28
C ALA A 18 0.29 5.66 6.84
N GLY A 19 0.90 6.48 5.98
CA GLY A 19 0.65 6.38 4.54
C GLY A 19 -0.75 6.75 4.07
N SER A 20 -1.52 7.53 4.83
CA SER A 20 -2.88 7.95 4.46
C SER A 20 -2.95 8.61 3.07
N PHE A 21 -1.90 9.34 2.68
CA PHE A 21 -1.77 9.90 1.33
C PHE A 21 -1.59 8.82 0.25
N VAL A 22 -0.87 7.73 0.56
CA VAL A 22 -0.66 6.59 -0.35
C VAL A 22 -1.99 5.87 -0.57
N GLU A 23 -2.73 5.59 0.50
CA GLU A 23 -4.07 5.01 0.41
C GLU A 23 -5.01 5.90 -0.41
N GLY A 24 -5.00 7.21 -0.15
CA GLY A 24 -5.79 8.18 -0.92
C GLY A 24 -5.48 8.12 -2.42
N HIS A 25 -4.21 8.01 -2.78
CA HIS A 25 -3.76 7.90 -4.17
C HIS A 25 -4.14 6.55 -4.80
N VAL A 26 -3.94 5.44 -4.10
CA VAL A 26 -4.37 4.08 -4.54
C VAL A 26 -5.87 4.08 -4.83
N ARG A 27 -6.68 4.64 -3.92
CA ARG A 27 -8.13 4.76 -4.11
C ARG A 27 -8.49 5.63 -5.31
N ALA A 28 -7.73 6.69 -5.57
CA ALA A 28 -7.93 7.52 -6.76
C ALA A 28 -7.65 6.74 -8.05
N LEU A 29 -6.53 6.00 -8.13
CA LEU A 29 -6.20 5.15 -9.28
C LEU A 29 -7.24 4.05 -9.51
N GLN A 30 -7.73 3.43 -8.44
CA GLN A 30 -8.82 2.45 -8.52
C GLN A 30 -10.12 3.07 -9.06
N ARG A 31 -10.50 4.27 -8.60
CA ARG A 31 -11.69 4.99 -9.12
C ARG A 31 -11.58 5.34 -10.60
N LEU A 32 -10.36 5.51 -11.12
CA LEU A 32 -10.09 5.71 -12.55
C LEU A 32 -10.14 4.39 -13.37
N GLY A 33 -10.45 3.26 -12.73
CA GLY A 33 -10.58 1.95 -13.39
C GLY A 33 -9.25 1.21 -13.56
N HIS A 34 -8.21 1.55 -12.79
CA HIS A 34 -6.95 0.82 -12.81
C HIS A 34 -6.95 -0.37 -11.84
N GLN A 35 -6.24 -1.44 -12.20
CA GLN A 35 -5.93 -2.54 -11.29
C GLN A 35 -4.67 -2.16 -10.52
N VAL A 36 -4.76 -2.10 -9.19
CA VAL A 36 -3.67 -1.67 -8.32
C VAL A 36 -3.33 -2.78 -7.35
N GLU A 37 -2.04 -3.14 -7.28
CA GLU A 37 -1.48 -4.06 -6.29
C GLU A 37 -0.53 -3.27 -5.38
N VAL A 38 -0.68 -3.44 -4.07
CA VAL A 38 0.14 -2.74 -3.07
C VAL A 38 1.04 -3.77 -2.39
N ILE A 39 2.34 -3.53 -2.43
CA ILE A 39 3.34 -4.25 -1.65
C ILE A 39 3.80 -3.29 -0.56
N ALA A 40 3.49 -3.64 0.69
CA ALA A 40 3.86 -2.85 1.85
C ALA A 40 4.61 -3.68 2.89
N ALA A 41 5.38 -3.00 3.74
CA ALA A 41 5.95 -3.63 4.92
C ALA A 41 4.80 -4.12 5.83
N GLY A 42 4.72 -5.42 6.04
CA GLY A 42 3.78 -6.05 6.96
C GLY A 42 4.45 -6.41 8.28
N ASP A 43 3.65 -6.56 9.33
CA ASP A 43 4.15 -6.89 10.68
C ASP A 43 4.65 -8.35 10.79
N ASP A 44 4.25 -9.24 9.86
CA ASP A 44 4.56 -10.69 9.87
C ASP A 44 5.59 -11.14 8.81
N ALA A 45 6.28 -10.21 8.14
CA ALA A 45 7.31 -10.61 7.17
C ALA A 45 8.49 -11.25 7.90
N PRO A 46 8.92 -12.47 7.56
CA PRO A 46 10.11 -13.07 8.16
C PRO A 46 11.30 -12.12 7.96
N ARG A 47 11.97 -11.77 9.07
CA ARG A 47 13.20 -10.98 9.00
C ARG A 47 14.19 -11.74 8.12
N VAL A 48 14.62 -11.10 7.05
CA VAL A 48 15.77 -11.56 6.27
C VAL A 48 17.01 -11.22 7.09
N GLU A 49 17.67 -12.22 7.65
CA GLU A 49 19.03 -12.03 8.17
C GLU A 49 19.95 -11.81 6.96
N LEU A 50 20.67 -10.69 6.97
CA LEU A 50 21.67 -10.32 5.97
C LEU A 50 23.04 -10.90 6.32
#